data_AF-A0A6A4KH11-F1
#
_entry.id   AF-A0A6A4KH11-F1
#
_cell.length_a   1.000
_cell.length_b   1.000
_cell.length_c   1.000
_cell.angle_alpha   90.00
_cell.angle_beta   90.00
_cell.angle_gamma   90.00
#
_symmetry.space_group_name_H-M   'P 1'
#
loop_
_entity.id
_entity.type
_entity.pdbx_description
1 polymer ?
#
loop_
_entity_poly.entity_id
_entity_poly.type
_entity_poly.pdbx_seq_one_letter_code
_entity_poly.pdbx_strand_id
1 'polypeptide(L)'
;MTIFTDNKSSILKVKNFEAKITTNHMIREVLHSMVSTGKEVCLVWIEGHSEIQCNERADALAKEAALLATPSNIFLPPRDMRSLTEQWLKEKWKKK
;
A
#
# COMPACT_ATOMS: atom_id res chain seq x y z
N MET A 1 -16.99 5.89 -8.44
CA MET A 1 -15.67 5.53 -9.02
C MET A 1 -15.34 4.11 -8.62
N THR A 2 -14.85 3.28 -9.55
CA THR A 2 -14.51 1.88 -9.25
C THR A 2 -13.00 1.69 -9.35
N ILE A 3 -12.40 1.06 -8.33
CA ILE A 3 -10.97 0.74 -8.27
C ILE A 3 -10.83 -0.78 -8.16
N PHE A 4 -10.03 -1.37 -9.03
CA PHE A 4 -9.67 -2.78 -8.98
C PHE A 4 -8.34 -2.94 -8.27
N THR A 5 -8.22 -3.91 -7.37
CA THR A 5 -6.96 -4.24 -6.69
C THR A 5 -6.90 -5.72 -6.37
N ASP A 6 -5.73 -6.30 -6.53
CA ASP A 6 -5.44 -7.68 -6.14
C ASP A 6 -5.10 -7.83 -4.66
N ASN A 7 -4.83 -6.71 -3.96
CA ASN A 7 -4.45 -6.71 -2.56
C ASN A 7 -5.66 -6.82 -1.63
N LYS A 8 -6.10 -8.06 -1.40
CA LYS A 8 -7.18 -8.41 -0.46
C LYS A 8 -6.97 -7.83 0.93
N SER A 9 -5.73 -7.76 1.41
CA SER A 9 -5.42 -7.25 2.75
C SER A 9 -5.71 -5.75 2.88
N SER A 10 -5.46 -4.97 1.82
CA SER A 10 -5.76 -3.54 1.78
C SER A 10 -7.26 -3.29 1.81
N ILE A 11 -8.04 -4.05 1.03
CA ILE A 11 -9.52 -3.96 1.05
C ILE A 11 -10.06 -4.27 2.45
N LEU A 12 -9.58 -5.33 3.09
CA LEU A 12 -10.04 -5.71 4.43
C LEU A 12 -9.73 -4.63 5.47
N LYS A 13 -8.56 -4.00 5.41
CA LYS A 13 -8.20 -2.91 6.33
C LYS A 13 -9.05 -1.65 6.11
N VAL A 14 -9.38 -1.34 4.86
CA VAL A 14 -10.28 -0.23 4.51
C VAL A 14 -11.71 -0.53 4.96
N LYS A 15 -12.20 -1.74 4.72
CA LYS A 15 -13.56 -2.18 5.09
C LYS A 15 -13.77 -2.25 6.60
N ASN A 16 -12.79 -2.81 7.31
CA ASN A 16 -12.82 -2.95 8.78
C ASN A 16 -12.15 -1.75 9.46
N PHE A 17 -12.15 -0.59 8.81
CA PHE A 17 -11.56 0.60 9.40
C PHE A 17 -12.35 1.01 10.65
N GLU A 18 -11.72 0.85 11.81
CA GLU A 18 -12.15 1.49 13.04
C GLU A 18 -11.36 2.80 13.20
N ALA A 19 -12.06 3.87 13.56
CA ALA A 19 -11.49 5.21 13.77
C ALA A 19 -10.62 5.30 15.05
N LYS A 20 -9.77 4.29 15.29
CA LYS A 20 -8.81 4.22 16.39
C LYS A 20 -7.51 4.92 16.02
N ILE A 21 -6.87 5.52 17.01
CA ILE A 21 -5.58 6.23 16.90
C ILE A 21 -4.45 5.30 16.42
N THR A 22 -4.56 3.99 16.65
CA THR A 22 -3.53 2.99 16.31
C THR A 22 -3.55 2.54 14.84
N THR A 23 -4.51 3.01 14.05
CA THR A 23 -4.65 2.65 12.64
C THR A 23 -3.57 3.35 11.80
N ASN A 24 -3.00 2.65 10.82
CA ASN A 24 -1.95 3.17 9.94
C ASN A 24 -2.39 4.51 9.32
N HIS A 25 -1.61 5.57 9.54
CA HIS A 25 -1.97 6.93 9.12
C HIS A 25 -2.18 7.04 7.60
N MET A 26 -1.47 6.23 6.80
CA MET A 26 -1.68 6.18 5.34
C MET A 26 -3.10 5.73 4.98
N ILE A 27 -3.65 4.75 5.70
CA ILE A 27 -5.03 4.28 5.49
C ILE A 27 -6.02 5.38 5.85
N ARG A 28 -5.75 6.12 6.93
CA ARG A 28 -6.58 7.24 7.38
C ARG A 28 -6.57 8.39 6.37
N GLU A 29 -5.42 8.72 5.81
CA GLU A 29 -5.30 9.75 4.76
C GLU A 29 -6.07 9.35 3.49
N VAL A 30 -5.91 8.10 3.04
CA VAL A 30 -6.65 7.58 1.89
C VAL A 30 -8.15 7.67 2.13
N LEU A 31 -8.65 7.18 3.27
CA LEU A 31 -10.07 7.25 3.62
C LEU A 31 -10.58 8.70 3.74
N HIS A 32 -9.80 9.57 4.38
CA HIS A 32 -10.15 10.99 4.49
C HIS A 32 -10.23 11.64 3.11
N SER A 33 -9.32 11.34 2.20
CA SER A 33 -9.35 11.84 0.82
C SER A 33 -10.59 11.34 0.07
N MET A 34 -10.99 10.08 0.28
CA MET A 34 -12.20 9.52 -0.33
C MET A 34 -13.46 10.21 0.19
N VAL A 35 -13.60 10.36 1.51
CA VAL A 35 -14.77 10.99 2.15
C VAL A 35 -14.86 12.49 1.82
N SER A 36 -13.74 13.22 1.90
CA SER A 36 -13.72 14.67 1.67
C SER A 36 -14.09 15.07 0.24
N THR A 37 -13.89 14.18 -0.74
CA THR A 37 -14.33 14.44 -2.13
C THR A 37 -15.83 14.27 -2.34
N GLY A 38 -16.55 13.68 -1.38
CA GLY A 38 -17.99 13.38 -1.49
C GLY A 38 -18.33 12.34 -2.57
N LYS A 39 -17.33 11.64 -3.11
CA LYS A 39 -17.51 10.66 -4.18
C LYS A 39 -17.67 9.26 -3.60
N GLU A 40 -18.61 8.51 -4.14
CA GLU A 40 -18.72 7.08 -3.88
C GLU A 40 -17.57 6.33 -4.56
N VAL A 41 -16.82 5.56 -3.77
CA VAL A 41 -15.70 4.71 -4.23
C VAL A 41 -16.05 3.25 -3.99
N CYS A 42 -16.06 2.46 -5.06
CA CYS A 42 -16.24 1.00 -5.02
C CYS A 42 -14.87 0.32 -5.18
N LEU A 43 -14.48 -0.50 -4.22
CA LEU A 43 -13.26 -1.31 -4.28
C LEU A 43 -13.61 -2.74 -4.68
N VAL A 44 -13.06 -3.21 -5.79
CA VAL A 44 -13.28 -4.56 -6.32
C VAL A 44 -11.99 -5.35 -6.19
N TRP A 45 -12.07 -6.48 -5.48
CA TRP A 45 -10.97 -7.43 -5.42
C TRP A 45 -10.92 -8.24 -6.71
N ILE A 46 -9.73 -8.36 -7.28
CA ILE A 46 -9.44 -9.27 -8.39
C ILE A 46 -8.34 -10.25 -7.97
N GLU A 47 -8.27 -11.39 -8.64
CA GLU A 47 -7.16 -12.30 -8.41
C GLU A 47 -5.88 -11.73 -9.04
N GLY A 48 -4.77 -11.80 -8.29
CA GLY A 48 -3.46 -11.32 -8.74
C GLY A 48 -2.82 -12.34 -9.67
N HIS A 49 -2.01 -11.87 -10.62
CA HIS A 49 -1.34 -12.72 -11.63
C HIS A 49 -2.28 -13.57 -12.51
N SER A 50 -3.54 -13.15 -12.67
CA SER A 50 -4.54 -13.86 -13.48
C SER A 50 -4.62 -13.39 -14.94
N GLU A 51 -3.51 -12.91 -15.53
CA GLU A 51 -3.46 -12.41 -16.92
C GLU A 51 -4.40 -11.23 -17.22
N ILE A 52 -4.92 -10.56 -16.18
CA ILE A 52 -5.69 -9.34 -16.33
C ILE A 52 -4.72 -8.22 -16.71
N GLN A 53 -4.62 -7.96 -18.02
CA GLN A 53 -3.63 -7.03 -18.61
C GLN A 53 -3.53 -5.68 -17.89
N CYS A 54 -4.66 -5.11 -17.44
CA CYS A 54 -4.67 -3.84 -16.71
C CYS A 54 -4.01 -3.94 -15.32
N ASN A 55 -4.22 -5.05 -14.60
CA ASN A 55 -3.59 -5.29 -13.30
C ASN A 55 -2.09 -5.53 -13.45
N GLU A 56 -1.71 -6.36 -14.43
CA GLU A 56 -0.30 -6.65 -14.71
C GLU A 56 0.47 -5.39 -15.11
N ARG A 57 -0.15 -4.52 -15.90
CA ARG A 57 0.43 -3.23 -16.24
C ARG A 57 0.59 -2.34 -15.00
N ALA A 58 -0.40 -2.30 -14.12
CA ALA A 58 -0.29 -1.54 -12.87
C ALA A 58 0.84 -2.07 -11.97
N ASP A 59 0.97 -3.39 -11.84
CA ASP A 59 2.06 -4.04 -11.10
C ASP A 59 3.43 -3.77 -11.70
N ALA A 60 3.56 -3.83 -13.03
CA ALA A 60 4.81 -3.53 -13.73
C ALA A 60 5.26 -2.09 -13.47
N LEU A 61 4.35 -1.12 -13.61
CA LEU A 61 4.63 0.29 -13.34
C LEU A 61 4.97 0.53 -11.87
N ALA A 62 4.29 -0.14 -10.94
CA ALA A 62 4.59 -0.02 -9.51
C ALA A 62 5.99 -0.56 -9.18
N LYS A 63 6.40 -1.68 -9.79
CA LYS A 63 7.75 -2.25 -9.65
C LYS A 63 8.82 -1.34 -10.24
N GLU A 64 8.57 -0.81 -11.42
CA GLU A 64 9.49 0.13 -12.07
C GLU A 64 9.66 1.41 -11.23
N ALA A 65 8.55 1.97 -10.74
CA ALA A 65 8.57 3.13 -9.87
C ALA A 65 9.34 2.87 -8.57
N ALA A 66 9.22 1.68 -7.98
CA ALA A 66 9.98 1.31 -6.78
C ALA A 66 11.51 1.27 -7.01
N LEU A 67 11.96 0.96 -8.24
CA LEU A 67 13.38 0.94 -8.61
C LEU A 67 13.90 2.34 -8.94
N LEU A 68 13.06 3.19 -9.53
CA LEU A 68 13.39 4.57 -9.92
C LEU A 68 13.16 5.59 -8.80
N ALA A 69 12.52 5.19 -7.71
CA ALA A 69 12.09 6.10 -6.65
C ALA A 69 13.28 6.85 -6.02
N THR A 70 13.27 8.18 -6.17
CA THR A 70 14.03 9.07 -5.30
C THR A 70 13.51 8.97 -3.86
N PRO A 71 14.36 9.11 -2.83
CA PRO A 71 13.93 9.09 -1.43
C PRO A 71 12.75 10.05 -1.22
N SER A 72 11.60 9.51 -0.85
CA SER A 72 10.41 10.31 -0.58
C SER A 72 10.38 10.71 0.89
N ASN A 73 9.98 11.94 1.16
CA ASN A 73 9.94 12.49 2.52
C ASN A 73 8.64 12.13 3.26
N ILE A 74 8.15 10.90 3.05
CA ILE A 74 6.94 10.39 3.70
C ILE A 74 7.28 9.85 5.08
N PHE A 75 6.48 10.22 6.07
CA PHE A 75 6.59 9.69 7.42
C PHE A 75 6.18 8.23 7.41
N LEU A 76 7.11 7.31 7.70
CA LEU A 76 6.77 5.89 7.78
C LEU A 76 6.06 5.58 9.10
N PRO A 77 5.00 4.75 9.10
CA PRO A 77 4.42 4.25 10.33
C PRO A 77 5.49 3.58 11.20
N PRO A 78 5.50 3.78 12.53
CA PRO A 78 6.53 3.21 13.41
C PRO A 78 6.69 1.68 13.29
N ARG A 79 5.60 0.96 12.96
CA ARG A 79 5.64 -0.50 12.69
C ARG A 79 6.45 -0.86 11.44
N ASP A 80 6.44 0.01 10.44
CA ASP A 80 7.13 -0.23 9.16
C ASP A 80 8.63 0.08 9.28
N MET A 81 9.05 0.90 10.26
CA MET A 81 10.47 1.08 10.58
C MET A 81 11.14 -0.20 11.11
N ARG A 82 10.41 -1.02 11.88
CA ARG A 82 11.00 -2.24 12.46
C ARG A 82 11.45 -3.22 11.38
N SER A 83 10.59 -3.49 10.39
CA SER A 83 10.91 -4.40 9.29
C SER A 83 12.08 -3.90 8.45
N LEU A 84 12.17 -2.60 8.20
CA LEU A 84 13.32 -1.98 7.52
C LEU A 84 14.62 -2.15 8.31
N THR A 85 14.56 -1.95 9.62
CA THR A 85 15.73 -2.11 10.49
C THR A 85 16.22 -3.58 10.49
N GLU A 86 15.29 -4.54 10.55
CA GLU A 86 15.59 -5.97 10.48
C GLU A 86 16.17 -6.38 9.11
N GLN A 87 15.65 -5.84 8.00
CA GLN A 87 16.21 -6.05 6.66
C GLN A 87 17.63 -5.49 6.55
N TRP A 88 17.84 -4.25 6.98
CA TRP A 88 19.16 -3.62 6.97
C TRP A 88 20.19 -4.41 7.78
N LEU A 89 19.79 -4.90 8.96
CA LEU A 89 20.61 -5.79 9.78
C LEU A 89 21.00 -7.07 9.04
N LYS A 90 20.04 -7.71 8.35
CA LYS A 90 20.29 -8.94 7.56
C LYS A 90 21.24 -8.69 6.39
N GLU A 91 21.08 -7.58 5.67
CA GLU A 91 21.97 -7.22 4.57
C GLU A 91 23.39 -6.93 5.04
N LYS A 92 23.53 -6.24 6.18
CA LYS A 92 24.83 -5.96 6.79
C LYS A 92 25.52 -7.23 7.29
N TRP A 93 24.74 -8.20 7.80
CA TRP A 93 25.25 -9.51 8.24
C TRP A 93 25.72 -10.38 7.07
N LYS A 94 25.02 -10.37 5.92
CA LYS A 94 25.43 -11.13 4.72
C LYS A 94 26.72 -10.64 4.05
N LYS A 95 27.16 -9.41 4.37
CA LYS A 95 28.40 -8.80 3.84
C LYS A 95 29.63 -9.06 4.74
N LYS A 96 29.48 -9.90 5.76
CA LYS A 96 30.54 -10.26 6.72
C LYS A 96 30.84 -11.75 6.61
#